data_AF-A0AAX6P6W5-F1
#
_entry.id   AF-A0AAX6P6W5-F1
#
_cell.length_a   1.000
_cell.length_b   1.000
_cell.length_c   1.000
_cell.angle_alpha   90.00
_cell.angle_beta   90.00
_cell.angle_gamma   90.00
#
_symmetry.space_group_name_H-M   'P 1'
#
loop_
_entity.id
_entity.type
_entity.pdbx_description
1 polymer ?
#
loop_
_entity_poly.entity_id
_entity_poly.type
_entity_poly.pdbx_seq_one_letter_code
_entity_poly.pdbx_strand_id
1 'polypeptide(L)'
;MSFSGKYQLQSQENFEPFMKAMGVPEDLIQKGKDLKGVTEIVQNGKHFKITMTTGSKVDKHEFTLGEESEMETMTGEKVKSLVNMEGENKLVATFKNIKSVTELNGDTLTSIMTLGDIVFKRISKRI
;
A
#
# COMPACT_ATOMS: atom_id res chain seq x y z
N MET A 1 9.23 16.96 -2.16
CA MET A 1 9.39 15.80 -3.06
C MET A 1 8.00 15.20 -3.31
N SER A 2 7.69 14.74 -4.51
CA SER A 2 6.40 14.08 -4.76
C SER A 2 6.57 12.56 -4.69
N PHE A 3 5.54 11.88 -4.19
CA PHE A 3 5.46 10.42 -4.21
C PHE A 3 5.36 9.88 -5.64
N SER A 4 5.09 10.75 -6.62
CA SER A 4 4.99 10.38 -8.02
C SER A 4 6.22 9.63 -8.52
N GLY A 5 6.02 8.40 -8.99
CA GLY A 5 7.09 7.52 -9.47
C GLY A 5 6.65 6.06 -9.54
N LYS A 6 7.49 5.24 -10.19
CA LYS A 6 7.35 3.78 -10.20
C LYS A 6 8.30 3.18 -9.18
N TYR A 7 7.81 2.27 -8.36
CA TYR A 7 8.57 1.61 -7.31
C TYR A 7 8.46 0.10 -7.49
N GLN A 8 9.58 -0.59 -7.56
CA GLN A 8 9.61 -2.05 -7.58
C GLN A 8 9.86 -2.58 -6.18
N LEU A 9 9.06 -3.55 -5.76
CA LEU A 9 9.24 -4.26 -4.50
C LEU A 9 10.63 -4.90 -4.43
N GLN A 10 11.38 -4.56 -3.38
CA GLN A 10 12.69 -5.14 -3.08
C GLN A 10 12.56 -6.24 -2.04
N SER A 11 11.86 -5.95 -0.94
CA SER A 11 11.63 -6.89 0.15
C SER A 11 10.28 -6.65 0.82
N GLN A 12 9.75 -7.69 1.44
CA GLN A 12 8.58 -7.62 2.30
C GLN A 12 8.69 -8.61 3.45
N GLU A 13 8.20 -8.22 4.62
CA GLU A 13 8.23 -8.98 5.87
C GLU A 13 6.80 -9.13 6.38
N ASN A 14 6.44 -10.31 6.89
CA ASN A 14 5.09 -10.61 7.43
C ASN A 14 3.94 -10.48 6.41
N PHE A 15 4.22 -10.67 5.11
CA PHE A 15 3.21 -10.66 4.05
C PHE A 15 2.12 -11.73 4.26
N GLU A 16 2.53 -12.99 4.46
CA GLU A 16 1.60 -14.10 4.65
C GLU A 16 0.68 -13.93 5.87
N PRO A 17 1.18 -13.69 7.09
CA PRO A 17 0.31 -13.54 8.26
C PRO A 17 -0.62 -12.32 8.15
N PHE A 18 -0.15 -11.21 7.58
CA PHE A 18 -0.98 -10.02 7.38
C PHE A 18 -2.10 -10.26 6.38
N MET A 19 -1.78 -10.87 5.23
CA MET A 19 -2.79 -11.17 4.20
C MET A 19 -3.83 -12.19 4.72
N LYS A 20 -3.40 -13.19 5.49
CA LYS A 20 -4.32 -14.12 6.16
C LYS A 20 -5.22 -13.40 7.16
N ALA A 21 -4.68 -12.49 7.96
CA ALA A 21 -5.45 -11.69 8.92
C ALA A 21 -6.46 -10.76 8.24
N MET A 22 -6.16 -10.28 7.02
CA MET A 22 -7.11 -9.54 6.19
C MET A 22 -8.16 -10.41 5.49
N GLY A 23 -8.06 -11.75 5.58
CA GLY A 23 -8.99 -12.68 4.94
C GLY A 23 -8.68 -12.96 3.45
N VAL A 24 -7.47 -12.65 2.99
CA VAL A 24 -7.06 -12.97 1.61
C VAL A 24 -6.85 -14.49 1.49
N PRO A 25 -7.41 -15.14 0.45
CA PRO A 25 -7.22 -16.57 0.21
C PRO A 25 -5.74 -16.97 0.09
N GLU A 26 -5.34 -18.08 0.73
CA GLU A 26 -3.95 -18.55 0.75
C GLU A 26 -3.35 -18.74 -0.66
N ASP A 27 -4.16 -19.18 -1.63
CA ASP A 27 -3.74 -19.32 -3.03
C ASP A 27 -3.26 -17.99 -3.65
N LEU A 28 -3.89 -16.86 -3.29
CA LEU A 28 -3.48 -15.54 -3.75
C LEU A 28 -2.23 -15.05 -3.02
N ILE A 29 -2.11 -15.39 -1.74
CA ILE A 29 -0.93 -15.08 -0.93
C ILE A 29 0.30 -15.79 -1.49
N GLN A 30 0.21 -17.10 -1.74
CA GLN A 30 1.30 -17.90 -2.30
C GLN A 30 1.71 -17.41 -3.69
N LYS A 31 0.74 -17.02 -4.52
CA LYS A 31 1.06 -16.43 -5.84
C LYS A 31 1.70 -15.05 -5.74
N GLY A 32 1.32 -14.25 -4.76
CA GLY A 32 1.78 -12.86 -4.62
C GLY A 32 3.11 -12.71 -3.88
N LYS A 33 3.48 -13.64 -3.01
CA LYS A 33 4.63 -13.48 -2.09
C LYS A 33 5.98 -13.42 -2.81
N ASP A 34 6.13 -14.17 -3.91
CA ASP A 34 7.36 -14.27 -4.69
C ASP A 34 7.40 -13.28 -5.87
N LEU A 35 6.30 -12.56 -6.11
CA LEU A 35 6.19 -11.60 -7.21
C LEU A 35 6.73 -10.23 -6.79
N LYS A 36 7.71 -9.73 -7.56
CA LYS A 36 8.19 -8.34 -7.44
C LYS A 36 7.17 -7.39 -8.04
N GLY A 37 6.13 -7.08 -7.26
CA GLY A 37 5.12 -6.11 -7.65
C GLY A 37 5.73 -4.75 -7.96
N VAL A 38 5.23 -4.09 -9.00
CA VAL A 38 5.55 -2.70 -9.34
C VAL A 38 4.39 -1.83 -8.90
N THR A 39 4.68 -0.81 -8.10
CA THR A 39 3.71 0.18 -7.64
C THR A 39 4.02 1.50 -8.32
N GLU A 40 3.11 1.97 -9.17
CA GLU A 40 3.15 3.31 -9.73
C GLU A 40 2.27 4.23 -8.88
N ILE A 41 2.84 5.34 -8.43
CA ILE A 41 2.12 6.36 -7.69
C ILE A 41 2.09 7.62 -8.56
N VAL A 42 0.92 8.24 -8.66
CA VAL A 42 0.71 9.52 -9.33
C VAL A 42 0.05 10.46 -8.33
N GLN A 43 0.81 11.47 -7.89
CA GLN A 43 0.33 12.52 -6.99
C GLN A 43 -0.06 13.76 -7.80
N ASN A 44 -1.34 14.12 -7.74
CA ASN A 44 -1.93 15.34 -8.30
C ASN A 44 -2.44 16.24 -7.16
N GLY A 45 -1.52 17.01 -6.57
CA GLY A 45 -1.83 17.84 -5.40
C GLY A 45 -2.22 16.98 -4.19
N LYS A 46 -3.52 17.01 -3.83
CA LYS A 46 -4.09 16.19 -2.76
C LYS A 46 -4.63 14.84 -3.24
N HIS A 47 -4.79 14.65 -4.55
CA HIS A 47 -5.32 13.43 -5.11
C HIS A 47 -4.20 12.48 -5.49
N PHE A 48 -4.30 11.22 -5.07
CA PHE A 48 -3.31 10.18 -5.29
C PHE A 48 -3.94 9.02 -6.04
N LYS A 49 -3.22 8.56 -7.07
CA LYS A 49 -3.57 7.37 -7.83
C LYS A 49 -2.43 6.38 -7.72
N ILE A 50 -2.73 5.20 -7.17
CA ILE A 50 -1.81 4.10 -7.00
C ILE A 50 -2.22 2.98 -7.95
N THR A 51 -1.31 2.57 -8.83
CA THR A 51 -1.46 1.38 -9.67
C THR A 51 -0.47 0.34 -9.19
N MET A 52 -0.95 -0.79 -8.69
CA MET A 52 -0.12 -1.91 -8.27
C MET A 52 -0.22 -3.05 -9.29
N THR A 53 0.90 -3.40 -9.91
CA THR A 53 1.01 -4.48 -10.88
C THR A 53 1.78 -5.63 -10.26
N THR A 54 1.13 -6.78 -10.06
CA THR A 54 1.73 -7.98 -9.49
C THR A 54 1.53 -9.16 -10.43
N GLY A 55 2.56 -9.52 -11.20
CA GLY A 55 2.47 -10.52 -12.24
C GLY A 55 1.47 -10.09 -13.33
N SER A 56 0.41 -10.88 -13.53
CA SER A 56 -0.67 -10.59 -14.50
C SER A 56 -1.81 -9.75 -13.92
N LYS A 57 -1.82 -9.45 -12.62
CA LYS A 57 -2.85 -8.64 -11.96
C LYS A 57 -2.43 -7.17 -11.89
N VAL A 58 -3.38 -6.28 -12.21
CA VAL A 58 -3.21 -4.84 -12.12
C VAL A 58 -4.36 -4.27 -11.31
N ASP A 59 -4.05 -3.77 -10.13
CA ASP A 59 -4.98 -3.14 -9.19
C ASP A 59 -4.78 -1.63 -9.20
N LYS A 60 -5.87 -0.85 -9.23
CA LYS A 60 -5.83 0.61 -9.24
C LYS A 60 -6.65 1.15 -8.08
N HIS A 61 -6.05 2.05 -7.31
CA HIS A 61 -6.65 2.72 -6.16
C HIS A 61 -6.47 4.22 -6.27
N GLU A 62 -7.51 4.97 -5.94
CA GLU A 62 -7.50 6.42 -5.96
C GLU A 62 -8.03 6.94 -4.62
N PHE A 63 -7.35 7.93 -4.04
CA PHE A 63 -7.77 8.55 -2.78
C PHE A 63 -7.36 10.02 -2.73
N THR A 64 -8.04 10.79 -1.89
CA THR A 64 -7.74 12.21 -1.67
C THR A 64 -7.28 12.42 -0.23
N LEU A 65 -6.19 13.15 -0.04
CA LEU A 65 -5.64 13.46 1.28
C LEU A 65 -6.60 14.33 2.09
N GLY A 66 -6.85 13.93 3.34
CA GLY A 66 -7.71 14.62 4.28
C GLY A 66 -9.20 14.40 4.07
N GLU A 67 -9.58 13.51 3.14
CA GLU A 67 -10.98 13.14 2.88
C GLU A 67 -11.18 11.64 3.11
N GLU A 68 -12.35 11.26 3.62
CA GLU A 68 -12.73 9.85 3.69
C GLU A 68 -12.99 9.33 2.28
N SER A 69 -12.18 8.36 1.84
CA SER A 69 -12.38 7.66 0.57
C SER A 69 -12.86 6.24 0.81
N GLU A 70 -13.76 5.76 -0.03
CA GLU A 70 -14.11 4.35 -0.07
C GLU A 70 -13.06 3.61 -0.90
N MET A 71 -12.33 2.68 -0.29
CA MET A 71 -11.38 1.81 -0.97
C MET A 71 -11.88 0.38 -0.95
N GLU A 72 -11.80 -0.29 -2.09
CA GLU A 72 -12.04 -1.72 -2.18
C GLU A 72 -10.76 -2.48 -1.81
N THR A 73 -10.87 -3.37 -0.84
CA THR A 73 -9.78 -4.23 -0.40
C THR A 73 -9.65 -5.45 -1.31
N MET A 74 -8.55 -6.19 -1.19
CA MET A 74 -8.29 -7.41 -1.99
C MET A 74 -9.30 -8.54 -1.76
N THR A 75 -10.13 -8.44 -0.73
CA THR A 75 -11.23 -9.38 -0.45
C THR A 75 -12.55 -8.95 -1.11
N GLY A 76 -12.58 -7.83 -1.84
CA GLY A 76 -13.79 -7.23 -2.42
C GLY A 76 -14.61 -6.41 -1.42
N GLU A 77 -14.12 -6.26 -0.19
CA GLU A 77 -14.81 -5.47 0.82
C GLU A 77 -14.48 -3.99 0.68
N LYS A 78 -15.51 -3.16 0.67
CA LYS A 78 -15.39 -1.69 0.65
C LYS A 78 -15.20 -1.17 2.06
N VAL A 79 -14.07 -0.51 2.29
CA VAL A 79 -13.74 0.10 3.58
C VAL A 79 -13.51 1.58 3.41
N LYS A 80 -13.93 2.36 4.41
CA LYS A 80 -13.56 3.77 4.48
C LYS A 80 -12.11 3.86 4.95
N SER A 81 -11.31 4.59 4.19
CA SER A 81 -9.94 4.92 4.53
C SER A 81 -9.77 6.43 4.55
N LEU A 82 -9.07 6.89 5.58
CA LEU A 82 -8.66 8.29 5.70
C LEU A 82 -7.14 8.33 5.56
N VAL A 83 -6.65 9.02 4.53
CA VAL A 83 -5.21 9.19 4.31
C VAL A 83 -4.83 10.61 4.64
N ASN A 84 -3.88 10.76 5.56
CA ASN A 84 -3.30 12.04 5.95
C ASN A 84 -1.83 12.07 5.60
N MET A 85 -1.30 13.27 5.30
CA MET A 85 0.12 13.46 5.08
C MET A 85 0.73 14.08 6.33
N GLU A 86 1.74 13.42 6.89
CA GLU A 86 2.55 13.92 8.00
C GLU A 86 3.87 14.45 7.43
N GLY A 87 4.13 15.75 7.53
CA GLY A 87 5.32 16.36 6.94
C GLY A 87 5.32 16.35 5.41
N GLU A 88 6.49 16.25 4.80
CA GLU A 88 6.64 16.34 3.34
C GLU A 88 6.76 14.98 2.63
N ASN A 89 7.04 13.91 3.36
CA ASN A 89 7.44 12.63 2.79
C ASN A 89 6.81 11.40 3.47
N LYS A 90 5.81 11.59 4.34
CA LYS A 90 5.14 10.49 5.05
C LYS A 90 3.62 10.58 4.92
N LEU A 91 3.01 9.46 4.56
CA LEU A 91 1.57 9.27 4.47
C LEU A 91 1.13 8.31 5.57
N VAL A 92 0.08 8.67 6.29
CA VAL A 92 -0.54 7.86 7.32
C VAL A 92 -1.99 7.62 6.93
N ALA A 93 -2.29 6.39 6.55
CA ALA A 93 -3.63 5.92 6.26
C ALA A 93 -4.16 5.09 7.43
N THR A 94 -5.42 5.30 7.79
CA THR A 94 -6.11 4.48 8.79
C THR A 94 -7.39 3.94 8.18
N PHE A 95 -7.57 2.62 8.23
CA PHE A 95 -8.77 1.94 7.74
C PHE A 95 -8.98 0.65 8.51
N LYS A 96 -10.21 0.32 8.91
CA LYS A 96 -10.56 -1.00 9.47
C LYS A 96 -9.63 -1.52 10.60
N ASN A 97 -9.22 -0.62 11.50
CA ASN A 97 -8.24 -0.87 12.58
C ASN A 97 -6.80 -1.16 12.12
N ILE A 98 -6.51 -0.97 10.84
CA ILE A 98 -5.18 -1.04 10.24
C ILE A 98 -4.62 0.37 10.17
N LYS A 99 -3.39 0.53 10.66
CA LYS A 99 -2.60 1.75 10.47
C LYS A 99 -1.54 1.48 9.42
N SER A 100 -1.63 2.15 8.28
CA SER A 100 -0.64 2.10 7.21
C SER A 100 0.17 3.39 7.21
N VAL A 101 1.49 3.25 7.28
CA VAL A 101 2.45 4.35 7.25
C VAL A 101 3.35 4.15 6.04
N THR A 102 3.31 5.08 5.10
CA THR A 102 4.13 5.04 3.90
C THR A 102 5.06 6.24 3.88
N GLU A 103 6.36 5.98 3.94
CA GLU A 103 7.40 7.00 3.98
C GLU A 103 8.30 6.90 2.75
N LEU A 104 8.57 8.04 2.12
CA LEU A 104 9.47 8.18 1.00
C LEU A 104 10.80 8.78 1.47
N ASN A 105 11.87 8.00 1.35
CA ASN A 105 13.22 8.41 1.67
C ASN A 105 14.06 8.39 0.40
N GLY A 106 14.17 9.55 -0.27
CA GLY A 106 14.81 9.66 -1.58
C GLY A 106 14.12 8.77 -2.62
N ASP A 107 14.82 7.71 -3.04
CA ASP A 107 14.31 6.73 -4.00
C ASP A 107 13.69 5.49 -3.34
N THR A 108 13.66 5.41 -2.02
CA THR A 108 13.15 4.24 -1.28
C THR A 108 11.81 4.53 -0.66
N LEU A 109 10.79 3.77 -1.05
CA LEU A 109 9.45 3.81 -0.48
C LEU A 109 9.31 2.69 0.56
N THR A 110 9.14 3.07 1.82
CA THR A 110 8.90 2.13 2.92
C THR A 110 7.44 2.20 3.32
N SER A 111 6.73 1.07 3.28
CA SER A 111 5.33 0.97 3.69
C SER A 111 5.21 -0.01 4.85
N ILE A 112 4.63 0.44 5.96
CA ILE A 112 4.46 -0.33 7.19
C ILE A 112 2.97 -0.35 7.51
N MET A 113 2.35 -1.52 7.50
CA MET A 113 0.95 -1.71 7.89
C MET A 113 0.90 -2.49 9.19
N THR A 114 0.18 -1.97 10.17
CA THR A 114 0.03 -2.60 11.49
C THR A 114 -1.43 -2.98 11.70
N LEU A 115 -1.68 -4.25 12.02
CA LEU A 115 -2.98 -4.80 12.36
C LEU A 115 -2.85 -5.62 13.65
N GLY A 116 -3.31 -5.06 14.77
CA GLY A 116 -3.09 -5.66 16.09
C GLY A 116 -1.60 -5.85 16.36
N ASP A 117 -1.18 -7.09 16.61
CA ASP A 117 0.22 -7.47 16.84
C ASP A 117 1.02 -7.75 15.55
N ILE A 118 0.37 -7.74 14.39
CA ILE A 118 1.00 -8.05 13.10
C ILE A 118 1.52 -6.75 12.47
N VAL A 119 2.83 -6.71 12.22
CA VAL A 119 3.50 -5.61 11.52
C VAL A 119 3.98 -6.10 10.15
N PHE A 120 3.27 -5.69 9.10
CA PHE A 120 3.64 -5.93 7.72
C PHE A 120 4.51 -4.80 7.20
N LYS A 121 5.72 -5.12 6.72
CA LYS A 121 6.66 -4.13 6.20
C LYS A 121 7.00 -4.44 4.76
N ARG A 122 6.98 -3.43 3.90
CA ARG A 122 7.42 -3.49 2.51
C ARG A 122 8.43 -2.40 2.24
N ILE A 123 9.48 -2.77 1.51
CA ILE A 123 10.49 -1.84 1.01
C ILE A 123 10.48 -1.95 -0.50
N SER A 124 10.19 -0.83 -1.17
CA SER A 124 10.21 -0.71 -2.62
C SER A 124 11.21 0.38 -3.03
N LYS A 125 11.88 0.19 -4.15
CA LYS A 125 12.85 1.16 -4.67
C LYS A 125 12.35 1.72 -5.99
N ARG A 126 12.54 3.01 -6.21
CA ARG A 126 12.19 3.70 -7.44
C ARG A 126 12.96 3.07 -8.62
N ILE A 127 12.27 2.86 -9.74
CA ILE A 127 12.81 2.34 -10.99
C ILE A 127 12.58 3.32 -12.14
#